data_AF-A0A2P2LSV4-F1
#
_entry.id   AF-A0A2P2LSV4-F1
#
_cell.length_a   1.000
_cell.length_b   1.000
_cell.length_c   1.000
_cell.angle_alpha   90.00
_cell.angle_beta   90.00
_cell.angle_gamma   90.00
#
_symmetry.space_group_name_H-M   'P 1'
#
loop_
_entity.id
_entity.type
_entity.pdbx_description
1 polymer ?
#
loop_
_entity_poly.entity_id
_entity_poly.type
_entity_poly.pdbx_seq_one_letter_code
_entity_poly.pdbx_strand_id
1 'polypeptide(L)'
;MEVAGAVDTHFVGEDVGQVCDMEDPLEIPIMNDLTMVLGSISQAKETGVVVDFTYPSTVYDNIKQATAFGMKSVVYVPRIKNETVTALSALCEKASMVSTGAVSLHPLCP
;
A
#
# COMPACT_ATOMS: atom_id res chain seq x y z
N MET A 1 7.10 -14.19 0.31
CA MET A 1 6.69 -12.78 0.16
C MET A 1 7.87 -11.96 0.59
N GLU A 2 8.32 -11.04 -0.25
CA GLU A 2 9.45 -10.14 0.02
C GLU A 2 8.96 -8.68 -0.02
N VAL A 3 9.74 -7.78 0.59
CA VAL A 3 9.48 -6.35 0.50
C VAL A 3 10.06 -5.87 -0.83
N ALA A 4 9.23 -5.27 -1.69
CA ALA A 4 9.66 -4.78 -3.01
C ALA A 4 9.86 -3.25 -3.04
N GLY A 5 9.45 -2.55 -1.98
CA GLY A 5 9.58 -1.10 -1.87
C GLY A 5 9.06 -0.59 -0.53
N ALA A 6 9.55 0.57 -0.11
CA ALA A 6 9.13 1.27 1.10
C ALA A 6 8.78 2.73 0.77
N VAL A 7 7.66 3.21 1.31
CA VAL A 7 7.19 4.58 1.06
C VAL A 7 6.81 5.25 2.37
N ASP A 8 7.46 6.37 2.67
CA ASP A 8 7.12 7.26 3.79
C ASP A 8 7.60 8.69 3.49
N THR A 9 7.10 9.65 4.24
CA THR A 9 7.61 11.03 4.25
C THR A 9 8.79 11.23 5.19
N HIS A 10 9.03 10.31 6.12
CA HIS A 10 10.16 10.30 7.05
C HIS A 10 11.25 9.35 6.58
N PHE A 11 12.50 9.61 7.00
CA PHE A 11 13.66 8.75 6.71
C PHE A 11 13.91 8.50 5.21
N VAL A 12 13.49 9.44 4.35
CA VAL A 12 13.61 9.31 2.89
C VAL A 12 15.08 9.15 2.49
N GLY A 13 15.36 8.09 1.73
CA GLY A 13 16.70 7.69 1.29
C GLY A 13 17.44 6.75 2.24
N GLU A 14 16.95 6.54 3.47
CA GLU A 14 17.49 5.53 4.39
C GLU A 14 17.00 4.13 4.03
N ASP A 15 17.78 3.11 4.40
CA ASP A 15 17.39 1.70 4.20
C ASP A 15 16.27 1.30 5.18
N VAL A 16 15.18 0.75 4.64
CA VAL A 16 14.02 0.36 5.47
C VAL A 16 14.35 -0.78 6.45
N GLY A 17 15.27 -1.68 6.09
CA GLY A 17 15.72 -2.74 6.99
C GLY A 17 16.44 -2.18 8.22
N GLN A 18 17.34 -1.22 8.01
CA GLN A 18 18.03 -0.51 9.09
C GLN A 18 17.08 0.31 9.96
N VAL A 19 16.16 1.07 9.35
CA VAL A 19 15.15 1.86 10.09
C VAL A 19 14.24 0.97 10.95
N CYS A 20 14.00 -0.27 10.51
CA CYS A 20 13.22 -1.27 11.24
C CYS A 20 14.04 -2.15 12.20
N ASP A 21 15.31 -1.80 12.48
CA ASP A 21 16.22 -2.55 13.37
C ASP A 21 16.37 -4.04 12.96
N MET A 22 16.35 -4.33 11.65
CA MET A 22 16.63 -5.68 11.14
C MET A 22 18.12 -6.01 11.27
N GLU A 23 18.44 -7.30 11.37
CA GLU A 23 19.83 -7.78 11.50
C GLU A 23 20.67 -7.41 10.26
N ASP A 24 20.09 -7.59 9.07
CA ASP A 24 20.71 -7.25 7.78
C ASP A 24 19.91 -6.14 7.07
N PRO A 25 20.58 -5.19 6.38
CA PRO A 25 19.93 -4.21 5.51
C PRO A 25 19.13 -4.88 4.39
N LEU A 26 18.00 -4.27 4.02
CA LEU A 26 17.20 -4.78 2.91
C LEU A 26 17.66 -4.25 1.54
N GLU A 27 18.51 -3.23 1.53
CA GLU A 27 18.94 -2.48 0.35
C GLU A 27 17.76 -1.80 -0.38
N ILE A 28 16.74 -1.41 0.38
CA ILE A 28 15.53 -0.77 -0.14
C ILE A 28 15.42 0.61 0.50
N PRO A 29 15.69 1.69 -0.26
CA PRO A 29 15.55 3.04 0.25
C PRO A 29 14.08 3.38 0.46
N ILE A 30 13.79 4.12 1.53
CA ILE A 30 12.47 4.72 1.75
C ILE A 30 12.29 5.84 0.73
N MET A 31 11.25 5.73 -0.09
CA MET A 31 10.91 6.73 -1.12
C MET A 31 9.72 7.58 -0.66
N ASN A 32 9.61 8.82 -1.13
CA ASN A 32 8.45 9.68 -0.85
C ASN A 32 7.47 9.77 -2.03
N ASP A 33 7.71 9.01 -3.10
CA ASP A 33 6.87 8.96 -4.29
C ASP A 33 6.30 7.55 -4.47
N LEU A 34 5.04 7.38 -4.05
CA LEU A 34 4.30 6.12 -4.19
C LEU A 34 4.17 5.70 -5.66
N THR A 35 3.92 6.64 -6.57
CA THR A 35 3.73 6.33 -7.99
C THR A 35 5.02 5.78 -8.60
N MET A 36 6.17 6.32 -8.23
CA MET A 36 7.47 5.82 -8.68
C MET A 36 7.71 4.37 -8.24
N VAL A 37 7.45 4.06 -6.96
CA VAL A 37 7.63 2.71 -6.41
C VAL A 37 6.64 1.73 -7.02
N LEU A 38 5.36 2.10 -7.16
CA LEU A 38 4.38 1.23 -7.82
C LEU A 38 4.71 1.00 -9.29
N GLY A 39 5.21 2.03 -9.98
CA GLY A 39 5.63 1.96 -11.37
C GLY A 39 6.79 0.99 -11.60
N SER A 40 7.77 0.93 -10.70
CA SER A 40 8.86 -0.06 -10.79
C SER A 40 8.34 -1.48 -10.52
N ILE A 41 7.52 -1.67 -9.49
CA ILE A 41 6.98 -2.99 -9.10
C ILE A 41 6.00 -3.54 -10.14
N SER A 42 5.20 -2.68 -10.79
CA SER A 42 4.21 -3.10 -11.80
C SER A 42 4.80 -3.75 -13.05
N GLN A 43 6.11 -3.58 -13.27
CA GLN A 43 6.84 -4.23 -14.35
C GLN A 43 7.25 -5.67 -14.02
N ALA A 44 7.17 -6.08 -12.75
CA ALA A 44 7.44 -7.44 -12.34
C ALA A 44 6.35 -8.39 -12.87
N LYS A 45 6.73 -9.66 -13.05
CA LYS A 45 5.81 -10.71 -13.51
C LYS A 45 4.74 -11.06 -12.47
N GLU A 46 5.06 -10.87 -11.19
CA GLU A 46 4.18 -11.17 -10.06
C GLU A 46 3.38 -9.94 -9.65
N THR A 47 2.13 -10.15 -9.22
CA THR A 47 1.29 -9.07 -8.71
C THR A 47 1.71 -8.69 -7.29
N GLY A 48 2.14 -7.43 -7.11
CA GLY A 48 2.46 -6.88 -5.81
C GLY A 48 1.24 -6.63 -4.92
N VAL A 49 1.50 -6.54 -3.61
CA VAL A 49 0.52 -6.15 -2.60
C VAL A 49 1.04 -4.90 -1.89
N VAL A 50 0.22 -3.85 -1.86
CA VAL A 50 0.46 -2.64 -1.08
C VAL A 50 -0.10 -2.85 0.32
N VAL A 51 0.72 -2.59 1.34
CA VAL A 51 0.27 -2.58 2.73
C VAL A 51 0.31 -1.13 3.22
N ASP A 52 -0.86 -0.54 3.47
CA ASP A 52 -1.01 0.88 3.79
C ASP A 52 -1.39 1.07 5.28
N PHE A 53 -0.46 1.68 6.01
CA PHE A 53 -0.59 2.11 7.41
C PHE A 53 -0.48 3.64 7.55
N THR A 54 -1.12 4.39 6.65
CA THR A 54 -1.04 5.86 6.65
C THR A 54 -2.22 6.52 7.39
N TYR A 55 -2.66 7.68 6.91
CA TYR A 55 -3.69 8.50 7.55
C TYR A 55 -5.03 8.37 6.81
N PRO A 56 -6.17 8.59 7.51
CA PRO A 56 -7.49 8.61 6.88
C PRO A 56 -7.60 9.59 5.70
N SER A 57 -6.79 10.65 5.69
CA SER A 57 -6.76 11.67 4.65
C SER A 57 -6.03 11.23 3.37
N THR A 58 -5.10 10.28 3.45
CA THR A 58 -4.23 9.88 2.33
C THR A 58 -4.59 8.52 1.76
N VAL A 59 -5.15 7.64 2.59
CA VAL A 59 -5.41 6.24 2.23
C VAL A 59 -6.26 6.07 0.97
N TYR A 60 -7.27 6.92 0.74
CA TYR A 60 -8.09 6.80 -0.47
C TYR A 60 -7.27 6.99 -1.75
N ASP A 61 -6.41 8.01 -1.78
CA ASP A 61 -5.60 8.34 -2.94
C ASP A 61 -4.47 7.33 -3.15
N ASN A 62 -3.89 6.79 -2.07
CA ASN A 62 -2.89 5.73 -2.13
C ASN A 62 -3.46 4.46 -2.78
N ILE A 63 -4.64 4.02 -2.33
CA ILE A 63 -5.28 2.80 -2.83
C ILE A 63 -5.78 2.98 -4.25
N LYS A 64 -6.25 4.17 -4.60
CA LYS A 64 -6.60 4.51 -5.99
C LYS A 64 -5.39 4.40 -6.91
N GLN A 65 -4.21 4.87 -6.49
CA GLN A 65 -2.95 4.72 -7.24
C GLN A 65 -2.54 3.24 -7.33
N ALA A 66 -2.48 2.52 -6.20
CA ALA A 66 -2.16 1.09 -6.17
C ALA A 66 -3.03 0.27 -7.14
N THR A 67 -4.33 0.52 -7.11
CA THR A 67 -5.30 -0.13 -7.99
C THR A 67 -5.06 0.20 -9.46
N ALA A 68 -4.70 1.44 -9.79
CA ALA A 68 -4.38 1.84 -11.17
C ALA A 68 -3.14 1.11 -11.73
N PHE A 69 -2.19 0.74 -10.86
CA PHE A 69 -1.04 -0.10 -11.21
C PHE A 69 -1.33 -1.61 -11.13
N GLY A 70 -2.59 -2.01 -10.91
CA GLY A 70 -3.00 -3.41 -10.84
C GLY A 70 -2.63 -4.12 -9.54
N MET A 71 -2.23 -3.37 -8.50
CA MET A 71 -1.83 -3.91 -7.21
C MET A 71 -3.04 -4.20 -6.31
N LYS A 72 -2.93 -5.25 -5.51
CA LYS A 72 -3.87 -5.49 -4.40
C LYS A 72 -3.46 -4.66 -3.20
N SER A 73 -4.40 -4.32 -2.32
CA SER A 73 -4.08 -3.51 -1.15
C SER A 73 -4.66 -4.10 0.15
N VAL A 74 -3.85 -4.07 1.20
CA VAL A 74 -4.21 -4.38 2.59
C VAL A 74 -4.08 -3.08 3.37
N VAL A 75 -5.14 -2.67 4.05
CA VAL A 75 -5.23 -1.33 4.64
C VAL A 75 -5.59 -1.42 6.11
N TYR A 76 -4.81 -0.74 6.95
CA TYR A 76 -5.17 -0.52 8.34
C TYR A 76 -4.98 0.95 8.68
N VAL A 77 -6.11 1.65 8.85
CA VAL A 77 -6.14 3.06 9.20
C VAL A 77 -7.15 3.29 10.32
N PRO A 78 -6.71 3.55 11.56
CA PRO A 78 -7.60 3.83 12.66
C PRO A 78 -8.52 5.02 12.38
N ARG A 79 -9.79 4.91 12.78
CA ARG A 79 -10.81 5.97 12.61
C ARG A 79 -11.06 6.38 11.15
N ILE A 80 -10.89 5.46 10.21
CA ILE A 80 -11.34 5.65 8.83
C ILE A 80 -12.86 5.88 8.81
N LYS A 81 -13.32 6.85 8.01
CA LYS A 81 -14.75 7.14 7.87
C LYS A 81 -15.43 6.03 7.06
N ASN A 82 -16.67 5.67 7.43
CA ASN A 82 -17.46 4.69 6.68
C ASN A 82 -17.65 5.11 5.22
N GLU A 83 -17.80 6.41 4.93
CA GLU A 83 -17.87 6.93 3.56
C GLU A 83 -16.63 6.56 2.73
N THR A 84 -15.44 6.66 3.33
CA THR A 84 -14.18 6.28 2.68
C THR A 84 -14.14 4.77 2.44
N VAL A 85 -14.58 3.97 3.41
CA VAL A 85 -14.69 2.51 3.27
C VAL A 85 -15.63 2.14 2.11
N THR A 86 -16.82 2.75 2.05
CA THR A 86 -17.78 2.53 0.95
C THR A 86 -17.19 2.93 -0.39
N ALA A 87 -16.50 4.08 -0.47
CA ALA A 87 -15.86 4.54 -1.69
C ALA A 87 -14.72 3.60 -2.14
N LEU A 88 -13.93 3.07 -1.20
CA LEU A 88 -12.90 2.06 -1.48
C LEU A 88 -13.52 0.75 -1.97
N SER A 89 -14.59 0.26 -1.33
CA SER A 89 -15.30 -0.94 -1.79
C SER A 89 -15.82 -0.79 -3.22
N ALA A 90 -16.45 0.34 -3.53
CA ALA A 90 -16.95 0.62 -4.89
C ALA A 90 -15.81 0.75 -5.92
N LEU A 91 -14.65 1.28 -5.51
CA LEU A 91 -13.45 1.32 -6.36
C LEU A 91 -12.94 -0.09 -6.63
N CYS A 92 -12.88 -0.94 -5.61
CA CYS A 92 -12.44 -2.33 -5.73
C CYS A 92 -13.40 -3.18 -6.55
N GLU A 93 -14.72 -2.98 -6.47
CA GLU A 93 -15.68 -3.68 -7.34
C GLU A 93 -15.46 -3.35 -8.82
N LYS A 94 -15.22 -2.07 -9.13
CA LYS A 94 -14.89 -1.62 -10.50
C LYS A 94 -13.56 -2.19 -10.98
N ALA A 95 -12.57 -2.27 -10.11
CA ALA A 95 -11.28 -2.87 -10.41
C ALA A 95 -11.33 -4.41 -10.48
N SER A 96 -12.25 -5.04 -9.76
CA SER A 96 -12.47 -6.50 -9.71
C SER A 96 -13.08 -7.06 -10.99
N MET A 97 -13.74 -6.21 -11.79
CA MET A 97 -14.04 -6.55 -13.20
C MET A 97 -12.75 -6.79 -14.03
N VAL A 98 -11.57 -6.45 -13.49
CA VAL A 98 -10.24 -6.62 -14.10
C VAL A 98 -9.31 -7.55 -13.29
N SER A 99 -9.46 -7.74 -11.96
CA SER A 99 -8.68 -8.71 -11.15
C SER A 99 -9.14 -8.81 -9.69
N THR A 100 -9.22 -10.02 -9.13
CA THR A 100 -9.70 -10.35 -7.76
C THR A 100 -8.85 -9.72 -6.64
N GLY A 101 -9.27 -8.58 -6.08
CA GLY A 101 -8.67 -7.96 -4.88
C GLY A 101 -9.62 -7.95 -3.68
N ALA A 102 -9.28 -8.67 -2.61
CA ALA A 102 -9.97 -8.58 -1.33
C ALA A 102 -9.36 -7.43 -0.50
N VAL A 103 -10.13 -6.37 -0.28
CA VAL A 103 -9.82 -5.36 0.75
C VAL A 103 -10.29 -5.92 2.09
N SER A 104 -9.36 -6.51 2.85
CA SER A 104 -9.66 -6.97 4.20
C SER A 104 -9.59 -5.79 5.16
N LEU A 105 -10.72 -5.11 5.36
CA LEU A 105 -10.89 -4.16 6.46
C LEU A 105 -11.29 -4.97 7.69
N HIS A 106 -10.30 -5.45 8.45
CA HIS A 106 -10.58 -6.02 9.77
C HIS A 106 -10.74 -4.88 10.78
N PRO A 107 -11.92 -4.70 11.40
CA PRO A 107 -12.00 -3.99 12.66
C PRO A 107 -11.40 -4.92 13.72
N LEU A 108 -10.14 -4.70 14.09
CA LEU A 108 -9.61 -5.26 15.34
C LEU A 108 -10.27 -4.48 16.49
N CYS A 109 -11.45 -4.94 16.87
CA CYS A 109 -12.10 -4.60 18.14
C CYS A 109 -11.39 -5.37 19.27
N PRO A 110 -11.17 -4.79 20.46
CA PRO A 110 -11.06 -5.60 21.66
C PRO A 110 -12.41 -6.23 22.03
#